data_AF-A0A1H3U899-F1
#
_entry.id   AF-A0A1H3U899-F1
#
_cell.length_a   1.000
_cell.length_b   1.000
_cell.length_c   1.000
_cell.angle_alpha   90.00
_cell.angle_beta   90.00
_cell.angle_gamma   90.00
#
_symmetry.space_group_name_H-M   'P 1'
#
loop_
_entity.id
_entity.type
_entity.pdbx_description
1 polymer ?
#
loop_
_entity_poly.entity_id
_entity_poly.type
_entity_poly.pdbx_seq_one_letter_code
_entity_poly.pdbx_strand_id
1 'polypeptide(L)'
;MPDQVDELFARFRAGPPLAVPAGADAARQVSRRRRRSRTAAAGVLTAVAVGLPSVGFAVGVFDRPPAVSGPPTSPSPSTAPPDQVAEPDGLGAAVMLRESDLPAGYHRVPLYLIGSSRTLGHYAGGCAFPRSAGVNPLGKWMLEESYERGGDDDLYQVTERMDSSAATEAWLDALPDQLSSHCPRVRFTVVDTGFAGAGSTLIRVTANKGETNFYVFVRQGSLITQLWQRQQTDVAALRELGRVAADRLCEGTPTC
;
A
#
# COMPACT_ATOMS: atom_id res chain seq x y z
N MET A 1 -29.04 47.55 19.91
CA MET A 1 -28.79 46.08 19.86
C MET A 1 -28.72 45.47 18.46
N PRO A 2 -29.24 46.02 17.34
CA PRO A 2 -28.87 45.46 16.03
C PRO A 2 -27.37 45.63 15.72
N ASP A 3 -26.76 46.68 16.27
CA ASP A 3 -25.41 47.17 15.97
C ASP A 3 -24.30 46.14 16.21
N GLN A 4 -24.44 45.28 17.23
CA GLN A 4 -23.47 44.22 17.55
C GLN A 4 -23.48 43.08 16.53
N VAL A 5 -24.61 42.83 15.86
CA VAL A 5 -24.73 41.77 14.85
C VAL A 5 -24.06 42.23 13.55
N ASP A 6 -24.28 43.47 13.15
CA ASP A 6 -23.64 44.06 11.97
C ASP A 6 -22.12 44.22 12.16
N GLU A 7 -21.64 44.56 13.37
CA GLU A 7 -20.21 44.57 13.68
C GLU A 7 -19.56 43.18 13.56
N LEU A 8 -20.26 42.13 13.99
CA LEU A 8 -19.84 40.73 13.85
C LEU A 8 -19.74 40.31 12.37
N PHE A 9 -20.75 40.65 11.55
CA PHE A 9 -20.73 40.37 10.11
C PHE A 9 -19.69 41.22 9.37
N ALA A 10 -19.48 42.48 9.74
CA ALA A 10 -18.42 43.31 9.18
C ALA A 10 -17.04 42.70 9.44
N ARG A 11 -16.79 42.23 10.68
CA ARG A 11 -15.52 41.57 11.06
C ARG A 11 -15.31 40.25 10.31
N PHE A 12 -16.38 39.49 10.05
CA PHE A 12 -16.31 38.26 9.27
C PHE A 12 -16.04 38.52 7.77
N ARG A 13 -16.66 39.57 7.19
CA ARG A 13 -16.43 40.00 5.79
C ARG A 13 -15.04 40.59 5.56
N ALA A 14 -14.49 41.31 6.54
CA ALA A 14 -13.14 41.87 6.45
C ALA A 14 -12.07 40.76 6.34
N GLY A 15 -12.30 39.63 7.02
CA GLY A 15 -11.39 38.49 7.07
C GLY A 15 -10.10 38.80 7.86
N PRO A 16 -9.37 37.78 8.33
CA PRO A 16 -8.00 37.98 8.77
C PRO A 16 -7.14 38.40 7.56
N PRO A 17 -6.18 39.33 7.70
CA PRO A 17 -5.24 39.63 6.63
C PRO A 17 -4.54 38.34 6.22
N LEU A 18 -4.46 38.10 4.90
CA LEU A 18 -3.84 36.90 4.35
C LEU A 18 -2.35 36.92 4.70
N ALA A 19 -1.98 36.20 5.76
CA ALA A 19 -0.60 36.07 6.20
C ALA A 19 0.26 35.59 5.02
N VAL A 20 1.19 36.44 4.58
CA VAL A 20 2.12 36.08 3.52
C VAL A 20 2.99 34.94 4.05
N PRO A 21 2.99 33.76 3.41
CA PRO A 21 3.77 32.63 3.90
C PRO A 21 5.27 32.97 3.90
N ALA A 22 5.96 32.64 4.99
CA ALA A 22 7.36 33.01 5.26
C ALA A 22 8.39 32.22 4.41
N GLY A 23 8.07 31.88 3.16
CA GLY A 23 8.92 31.13 2.24
C GLY A 23 8.12 30.28 1.25
N ALA A 24 8.81 29.78 0.22
CA ALA A 24 8.22 28.98 -0.85
C ALA A 24 7.55 27.68 -0.32
N ASP A 25 8.13 27.04 0.70
CA ASP A 25 7.57 25.80 1.25
C ASP A 25 6.33 26.03 2.13
N ALA A 26 6.27 27.15 2.85
CA ALA A 26 5.04 27.58 3.52
C ALA A 26 3.93 27.89 2.48
N ALA A 27 4.27 28.48 1.33
CA ALA A 27 3.31 28.69 0.23
C ALA A 27 2.83 27.36 -0.39
N ARG A 28 3.71 26.36 -0.51
CA ARG A 28 3.36 24.99 -0.94
C ARG A 28 2.43 24.29 0.06
N GLN A 29 2.68 24.41 1.37
CA GLN A 29 1.77 23.86 2.39
C GLN A 29 0.40 24.54 2.37
N VAL A 30 0.34 25.88 2.29
CA VAL A 30 -0.94 26.62 2.25
C VAL A 30 -1.73 26.31 0.98
N SER A 31 -1.07 26.16 -0.18
CA SER A 31 -1.77 25.81 -1.43
C SER A 31 -2.28 24.36 -1.45
N ARG A 32 -1.51 23.39 -0.93
CA ARG A 32 -2.00 22.02 -0.67
C ARG A 32 -3.21 22.02 0.26
N ARG A 33 -3.16 22.76 1.37
CA ARG A 33 -4.28 22.89 2.33
C ARG A 33 -5.54 23.51 1.71
N ARG A 34 -5.41 24.55 0.88
CA ARG A 34 -6.55 25.18 0.15
C ARG A 34 -7.14 24.29 -0.95
N ARG A 35 -6.36 23.40 -1.57
CA ARG A 35 -6.93 22.37 -2.48
C ARG A 35 -7.72 21.33 -1.68
N ARG A 36 -7.16 20.80 -0.59
CA ARG A 36 -7.82 19.82 0.31
C ARG A 36 -9.18 20.31 0.85
N SER A 37 -9.33 21.61 1.15
CA SER A 37 -10.60 22.15 1.66
C SER A 37 -11.71 22.34 0.63
N ARG A 38 -11.45 22.19 -0.68
CA ARG A 38 -12.46 22.37 -1.75
C ARG A 38 -13.11 21.06 -2.20
N THR A 39 -12.45 19.92 -2.02
CA THR A 39 -12.98 18.60 -2.43
C THR A 39 -13.98 18.00 -1.45
N ALA A 40 -13.92 18.38 -0.17
CA ALA A 40 -14.81 17.85 0.88
C ALA A 40 -16.29 18.28 0.76
N ALA A 41 -16.63 19.25 -0.10
CA ALA A 41 -17.97 19.83 -0.19
C ALA A 41 -18.91 19.18 -1.22
N ALA A 42 -18.45 18.16 -1.96
CA ALA A 42 -19.11 17.71 -3.21
C ALA A 42 -19.63 16.26 -3.22
N GLY A 43 -19.51 15.50 -2.13
CA GLY A 43 -19.73 14.04 -2.13
C GLY A 43 -20.77 13.52 -1.13
N VAL A 44 -22.06 13.73 -1.41
CA VAL A 44 -23.18 13.02 -0.76
C VAL A 44 -24.23 12.71 -1.84
N LEU A 45 -24.92 11.55 -1.72
CA LEU A 45 -25.70 10.82 -2.76
C LEU A 45 -24.77 9.93 -3.63
N THR A 46 -25.00 8.63 -3.85
CA THR A 46 -26.22 7.78 -3.78
C THR A 46 -25.91 6.34 -3.28
N ALA A 47 -26.92 5.45 -3.17
CA ALA A 47 -26.84 4.19 -2.43
C ALA A 47 -27.17 2.90 -3.23
N VAL A 48 -26.57 1.78 -2.79
CA VAL A 48 -27.01 0.36 -2.82
C VAL A 48 -27.39 -0.34 -4.14
N ALA A 49 -26.71 -1.47 -4.42
CA ALA A 49 -27.29 -2.69 -5.01
C ALA A 49 -26.51 -3.93 -4.51
N VAL A 50 -27.16 -5.11 -4.45
CA VAL A 50 -26.66 -6.35 -3.80
C VAL A 50 -26.47 -7.48 -4.83
N GLY A 51 -25.44 -8.33 -4.67
CA GLY A 51 -25.29 -9.57 -5.45
C GLY A 51 -24.14 -10.49 -4.99
N LEU A 52 -24.51 -11.72 -4.60
CA LEU A 52 -23.71 -12.97 -4.53
C LEU A 52 -24.38 -13.97 -5.50
N PRO A 53 -23.80 -15.13 -5.93
CA PRO A 53 -22.68 -15.92 -5.37
C PRO A 53 -21.48 -15.97 -6.38
N SER A 54 -20.52 -16.91 -6.47
CA SER A 54 -20.39 -18.32 -6.04
C SER A 54 -18.93 -18.75 -5.82
N VAL A 55 -18.73 -19.96 -5.27
CA VAL A 55 -17.43 -20.65 -5.14
C VAL A 55 -17.33 -21.78 -6.16
N GLY A 56 -16.17 -21.97 -6.79
CA GLY A 56 -15.87 -23.13 -7.64
C GLY A 56 -14.42 -23.58 -7.46
N PHE A 57 -14.21 -24.72 -6.81
CA PHE A 57 -12.89 -25.37 -6.71
C PHE A 57 -12.73 -26.42 -7.81
N ALA A 58 -11.75 -26.24 -8.70
CA ALA A 58 -11.34 -27.25 -9.66
C ALA A 58 -10.17 -28.07 -9.09
N VAL A 59 -10.35 -29.38 -8.94
CA VAL A 59 -9.30 -30.30 -8.45
C VAL A 59 -8.61 -30.92 -9.67
N GLY A 60 -7.41 -30.46 -10.01
CA GLY A 60 -6.61 -30.98 -11.12
C GLY A 60 -5.71 -32.13 -10.70
N VAL A 61 -5.93 -33.32 -11.25
CA VAL A 61 -5.05 -34.50 -11.08
C VAL A 61 -3.90 -34.41 -12.08
N PHE A 62 -2.66 -34.48 -11.61
CA PHE A 62 -1.47 -34.52 -12.47
C PHE A 62 -1.04 -35.96 -12.74
N ASP A 63 -1.31 -36.47 -13.94
CA ASP A 63 -0.63 -37.65 -14.47
C ASP A 63 0.77 -37.28 -14.97
N ARG A 64 1.78 -38.07 -14.56
CA ARG A 64 3.19 -37.84 -14.90
C ARG A 64 3.74 -39.04 -15.69
N PRO A 65 3.97 -38.93 -17.01
CA PRO A 65 4.65 -39.98 -17.75
C PRO A 65 6.15 -40.04 -17.40
N PRO A 66 6.80 -41.22 -17.48
CA PRO A 66 8.20 -41.40 -17.14
C PRO A 66 9.15 -40.79 -18.19
N ALA A 67 10.32 -40.34 -17.74
CA ALA A 67 11.33 -39.74 -18.60
C ALA A 67 12.07 -40.78 -19.47
N VAL A 68 12.30 -40.44 -20.73
CA VAL A 68 13.19 -41.17 -21.64
C VAL A 68 14.46 -40.34 -21.84
N SER A 69 15.61 -40.92 -21.51
CA SER A 69 16.91 -40.26 -21.65
C SER A 69 17.43 -40.36 -23.09
N GLY A 70 17.71 -39.21 -23.72
CA GLY A 70 18.36 -39.11 -25.03
C GLY A 70 19.66 -38.28 -24.97
N PRO A 71 20.65 -38.54 -25.86
CA PRO A 71 21.94 -37.84 -25.87
C PRO A 71 21.84 -36.39 -26.42
N PRO A 72 22.84 -35.53 -26.14
CA PRO A 72 22.73 -34.09 -26.38
C PRO A 72 22.89 -33.69 -27.85
N THR A 73 21.98 -32.81 -28.31
CA THR A 73 22.03 -32.18 -29.64
C THR A 73 22.43 -30.71 -29.51
N SER A 74 23.22 -30.22 -30.48
CA SER A 74 23.75 -28.84 -30.56
C SER A 74 22.68 -27.72 -30.45
N PRO A 75 23.06 -26.51 -30.00
CA PRO A 75 22.12 -25.44 -29.69
C PRO A 75 21.36 -24.93 -30.92
N SER A 76 20.04 -24.99 -30.85
CA SER A 76 19.11 -24.34 -31.77
C SER A 76 18.87 -22.89 -31.30
N PRO A 77 18.67 -21.90 -32.21
CA PRO A 77 18.41 -20.52 -31.80
C PRO A 77 17.17 -20.39 -30.92
N SER A 78 17.29 -19.64 -29.82
CA SER A 78 16.23 -19.49 -28.82
C SER A 78 14.97 -18.87 -29.43
N THR A 79 13.95 -19.69 -29.64
CA THR A 79 12.57 -19.20 -29.78
C THR A 79 12.19 -18.49 -28.47
N ALA A 80 11.51 -17.35 -28.56
CA ALA A 80 11.04 -16.64 -27.38
C ALA A 80 10.09 -17.53 -26.55
N PRO A 81 10.06 -17.40 -25.20
CA PRO A 81 9.08 -18.13 -24.39
C PRO A 81 7.65 -17.86 -24.87
N PRO A 82 6.76 -18.86 -24.82
CA PRO A 82 5.38 -18.70 -25.27
C PRO A 82 4.67 -17.63 -24.44
N ASP A 83 3.72 -16.95 -25.07
CA ASP A 83 2.90 -15.90 -24.47
C ASP A 83 2.45 -16.27 -23.05
N GLN A 84 3.01 -15.58 -22.05
CA GLN A 84 2.28 -15.41 -20.81
C GLN A 84 1.04 -14.59 -21.17
N VAL A 85 -0.07 -15.29 -21.39
CA VAL A 85 -1.39 -14.69 -21.49
C VAL A 85 -1.54 -13.80 -20.27
N ALA A 86 -1.46 -12.49 -20.47
CA ALA A 86 -1.69 -11.53 -19.42
C ALA A 86 -3.12 -11.77 -18.93
N GLU A 87 -3.28 -12.33 -17.73
CA GLU A 87 -4.60 -12.46 -17.11
C GLU A 87 -5.22 -11.06 -17.07
N PRO A 88 -6.26 -10.79 -17.86
CA PRO A 88 -6.60 -9.42 -18.25
C PRO A 88 -7.08 -8.57 -17.06
N ASP A 89 -7.47 -9.23 -15.96
CA ASP A 89 -7.91 -8.61 -14.73
C ASP A 89 -6.99 -8.89 -13.52
N GLY A 90 -5.98 -9.75 -13.65
CA GLY A 90 -5.20 -10.26 -12.52
C GLY A 90 -4.13 -9.32 -11.93
N LEU A 91 -3.65 -9.66 -10.73
CA LEU A 91 -2.30 -9.32 -10.28
C LEU A 91 -1.40 -10.52 -10.60
N GLY A 92 -0.43 -10.34 -11.49
CA GLY A 92 0.53 -11.41 -11.82
C GLY A 92 1.64 -11.50 -10.77
N ALA A 93 2.15 -12.71 -10.51
CA ALA A 93 3.16 -12.98 -9.47
C ALA A 93 4.47 -12.15 -9.58
N ALA A 94 4.73 -11.51 -10.73
CA ALA A 94 5.85 -10.59 -10.91
C ALA A 94 5.83 -9.38 -9.95
N VAL A 95 4.65 -8.97 -9.45
CA VAL A 95 4.51 -7.85 -8.49
C VAL A 95 4.93 -8.21 -7.06
N MET A 96 5.15 -9.50 -6.78
CA MET A 96 5.56 -9.99 -5.46
C MET A 96 7.07 -10.16 -5.41
N LEU A 97 7.63 -9.97 -4.22
CA LEU A 97 9.01 -10.31 -3.91
C LEU A 97 9.24 -11.82 -4.16
N ARG A 98 10.49 -12.19 -4.38
CA ARG A 98 10.97 -13.57 -4.49
C ARG A 98 11.98 -13.82 -3.37
N GLU A 99 12.25 -15.07 -3.03
CA GLU A 99 13.28 -15.39 -2.01
C GLU A 99 14.66 -14.82 -2.38
N SER A 100 14.96 -14.70 -3.69
CA SER A 100 16.17 -14.07 -4.23
C SER A 100 16.28 -12.56 -3.94
N ASP A 101 15.17 -11.92 -3.58
CA ASP A 101 15.05 -10.47 -3.39
C ASP A 101 15.26 -10.08 -1.93
N LEU A 102 15.34 -11.08 -1.06
CA LEU A 102 15.37 -10.94 0.38
C LEU A 102 16.79 -11.19 0.92
N PRO A 103 17.13 -10.65 2.11
CA PRO A 103 18.34 -11.04 2.82
C PRO A 103 18.44 -12.56 2.99
N ALA A 104 19.66 -13.08 2.97
CA ALA A 104 19.90 -14.52 3.09
C ALA A 104 19.19 -15.14 4.32
N GLY A 105 18.58 -16.31 4.12
CA GLY A 105 17.85 -17.06 5.13
C GLY A 105 16.33 -16.85 5.14
N TYR A 106 15.80 -15.82 4.48
CA TYR A 106 14.36 -15.73 4.23
C TYR A 106 13.91 -16.85 3.28
N HIS A 107 12.80 -17.49 3.61
CA HIS A 107 12.10 -18.45 2.76
C HIS A 107 10.59 -18.19 2.82
N ARG A 108 9.87 -18.51 1.75
CA ARG A 108 8.42 -18.30 1.62
C ARG A 108 7.67 -19.32 2.46
N VAL A 109 6.69 -18.86 3.24
CA VAL A 109 5.85 -19.71 4.10
C VAL A 109 4.37 -19.62 3.69
N PRO A 110 3.58 -20.70 3.85
CA PRO A 110 2.15 -20.65 3.53
C PRO A 110 1.38 -19.67 4.44
N LEU A 111 0.53 -18.83 3.83
CA LEU A 111 -0.31 -17.84 4.52
C LEU A 111 -1.23 -18.40 5.62
N TYR A 112 -1.45 -19.72 5.67
CA TYR A 112 -2.31 -20.38 6.66
C TYR A 112 -1.93 -20.12 8.13
N LEU A 113 -0.70 -19.70 8.42
CA LEU A 113 -0.24 -19.33 9.77
C LEU A 113 -0.45 -17.85 10.11
N ILE A 114 -0.69 -17.00 9.10
CA ILE A 114 -0.81 -15.55 9.23
C ILE A 114 -2.06 -15.12 8.49
N GLY A 115 -3.19 -15.04 9.22
CA GLY A 115 -4.41 -14.47 8.66
C GLY A 115 -4.18 -13.04 8.13
N SER A 116 -5.09 -12.56 7.28
CA SER A 116 -5.09 -11.23 6.63
C SER A 116 -5.20 -10.03 7.60
N SER A 117 -4.82 -10.24 8.85
CA SER A 117 -4.79 -9.30 9.96
C SER A 117 -3.55 -8.42 10.04
N ARG A 118 -2.61 -8.55 9.10
CA ARG A 118 -1.33 -7.80 9.09
C ARG A 118 -1.22 -6.72 8.01
N THR A 119 -2.29 -6.48 7.24
CA THR A 119 -2.45 -5.19 6.55
C THR A 119 -2.44 -4.05 7.58
N LEU A 120 -1.89 -2.89 7.21
CA LEU A 120 -1.94 -1.71 8.07
C LEU A 120 -3.40 -1.31 8.35
N GLY A 121 -4.29 -1.52 7.38
CA GLY A 121 -5.74 -1.37 7.56
C GLY A 121 -6.33 -2.25 8.68
N HIS A 122 -5.76 -3.43 8.95
CA HIS A 122 -6.19 -4.28 10.06
C HIS A 122 -5.51 -3.93 11.39
N TYR A 123 -4.21 -3.63 11.42
CA TYR A 123 -3.57 -3.11 12.64
C TYR A 123 -4.19 -1.78 13.08
N ALA A 124 -4.53 -0.92 12.13
CA ALA A 124 -5.31 0.29 12.35
C ALA A 124 -6.80 -0.02 12.63
N GLY A 125 -7.33 -1.16 12.17
CA GLY A 125 -8.65 -1.70 12.51
C GLY A 125 -8.77 -2.31 13.91
N GLY A 126 -7.65 -2.51 14.62
CA GLY A 126 -7.63 -2.68 16.08
C GLY A 126 -7.84 -1.35 16.83
N CYS A 127 -7.59 -0.23 16.14
CA CYS A 127 -8.17 1.06 16.45
C CYS A 127 -9.53 1.17 15.75
N ALA A 128 -10.35 2.16 16.09
CA ALA A 128 -11.69 2.29 15.50
C ALA A 128 -11.66 2.91 14.09
N PHE A 129 -10.96 2.30 13.13
CA PHE A 129 -11.20 2.58 11.72
C PHE A 129 -12.61 2.11 11.38
N PRO A 130 -13.55 3.01 11.04
CA PRO A 130 -14.89 2.59 10.70
C PRO A 130 -14.80 1.84 9.37
N ARG A 131 -15.22 0.57 9.31
CA ARG A 131 -15.44 -0.12 8.03
C ARG A 131 -16.36 0.69 7.10
N SER A 132 -17.25 1.49 7.69
CA SER A 132 -18.14 2.46 7.03
C SER A 132 -17.46 3.71 6.46
N ALA A 133 -16.18 3.97 6.73
CA ALA A 133 -15.46 5.11 6.16
C ALA A 133 -15.01 4.87 4.71
N GLY A 134 -15.19 3.66 4.17
CA GLY A 134 -14.84 3.32 2.78
C GLY A 134 -13.33 3.29 2.49
N VAL A 135 -12.48 3.47 3.51
CA VAL A 135 -11.02 3.55 3.38
C VAL A 135 -10.31 2.20 3.55
N ASN A 136 -11.04 1.09 3.46
CA ASN A 136 -10.37 -0.18 3.28
C ASN A 136 -9.93 -0.19 1.80
N PRO A 137 -8.62 -0.03 1.49
CA PRO A 137 -8.18 0.24 0.12
C PRO A 137 -8.56 -0.89 -0.83
N LEU A 138 -8.71 -2.11 -0.28
CA LEU A 138 -9.07 -3.38 -0.91
C LEU A 138 -9.35 -3.20 -2.38
N GLY A 139 -8.25 -3.15 -3.13
CA GLY A 139 -8.32 -3.24 -4.57
C GLY A 139 -9.17 -4.44 -4.95
N LYS A 140 -9.80 -4.39 -6.14
CA LYS A 140 -10.53 -5.56 -6.66
C LYS A 140 -9.65 -6.80 -6.75
N TRP A 141 -8.32 -6.59 -6.72
CA TRP A 141 -7.28 -7.59 -6.78
C TRP A 141 -6.26 -7.34 -5.68
N MET A 142 -5.95 -8.40 -4.94
CA MET A 142 -4.98 -8.44 -3.85
C MET A 142 -4.17 -9.73 -3.98
N LEU A 143 -2.85 -9.63 -3.79
CA LEU A 143 -1.96 -10.75 -3.51
C LEU A 143 -1.34 -10.56 -2.14
N GLU A 144 -1.20 -11.66 -1.39
CA GLU A 144 -0.52 -11.68 -0.10
C GLU A 144 0.59 -12.73 -0.16
N GLU A 145 1.74 -12.46 0.45
CA GLU A 145 2.84 -13.42 0.61
C GLU A 145 3.51 -13.23 1.98
N SER A 146 4.09 -14.30 2.51
CA SER A 146 4.83 -14.25 3.76
C SER A 146 6.17 -14.97 3.65
N TYR A 147 7.17 -14.43 4.33
CA TYR A 147 8.53 -14.93 4.37
C TYR A 147 9.04 -14.92 5.81
N GLU A 148 9.76 -15.97 6.20
CA GLU A 148 10.35 -16.11 7.54
C GLU A 148 11.87 -16.31 7.43
N ARG A 149 12.63 -15.72 8.35
CA ARG A 149 14.06 -15.98 8.56
C ARG A 149 14.34 -16.72 9.87
N GLY A 150 13.31 -17.36 10.42
CA GLY A 150 13.35 -18.01 11.73
C GLY A 150 13.34 -17.03 12.91
N GLY A 151 13.09 -17.55 14.11
CA GLY A 151 12.92 -16.72 15.30
C GLY A 151 11.70 -15.81 15.17
N ASP A 152 11.88 -14.51 15.41
CA ASP A 152 10.82 -13.49 15.29
C ASP A 152 10.92 -12.66 13.99
N ASP A 153 11.82 -13.01 13.06
CA ASP A 153 12.01 -12.29 11.78
C ASP A 153 10.97 -12.72 10.73
N ASP A 154 9.80 -12.10 10.77
CA ASP A 154 8.74 -12.26 9.78
C ASP A 154 8.57 -11.02 8.87
N LEU A 155 8.50 -11.28 7.55
CA LEU A 155 8.14 -10.32 6.52
C LEU A 155 6.79 -10.73 5.91
N TYR A 156 5.89 -9.77 5.81
CA TYR A 156 4.60 -9.92 5.14
C TYR A 156 4.49 -8.90 4.01
N GLN A 157 4.10 -9.34 2.82
CA GLN A 157 3.83 -8.48 1.67
C GLN A 157 2.36 -8.58 1.30
N VAL A 158 1.73 -7.43 1.07
CA VAL A 158 0.42 -7.33 0.43
C VAL A 158 0.55 -6.39 -0.77
N THR A 159 0.14 -6.82 -1.94
CA THR A 159 0.08 -5.98 -3.14
C THR A 159 -1.36 -5.88 -3.63
N GLU A 160 -1.82 -4.66 -3.88
CA GLU A 160 -3.19 -4.35 -4.29
C GLU A 160 -3.22 -3.56 -5.60
N ARG A 161 -4.25 -3.77 -6.42
CA ARG A 161 -4.58 -2.94 -7.59
C ARG A 161 -5.79 -2.05 -7.28
N MET A 162 -5.57 -0.77 -7.08
CA MET A 162 -6.65 0.21 -6.90
C MET A 162 -7.28 0.62 -8.24
N ASP A 163 -8.49 1.20 -8.21
CA ASP A 163 -9.23 1.60 -9.42
C ASP A 163 -8.46 2.61 -10.31
N SER A 164 -7.53 3.39 -9.74
CA SER A 164 -6.68 4.29 -10.53
C SER A 164 -5.39 4.69 -9.81
N SER A 165 -4.44 5.20 -10.59
CA SER A 165 -3.20 5.81 -10.07
C SER A 165 -3.48 6.99 -9.12
N ALA A 166 -4.51 7.80 -9.41
CA ALA A 166 -4.93 8.90 -8.56
C ALA A 166 -5.57 8.44 -7.24
N ALA A 167 -6.30 7.32 -7.23
CA ALA A 167 -6.84 6.73 -6.01
C ALA A 167 -5.71 6.23 -5.08
N THR A 168 -4.68 5.61 -5.66
CA THR A 168 -3.49 5.15 -4.94
C THR A 168 -2.69 6.30 -4.34
N GLU A 169 -2.56 7.41 -5.09
CA GLU A 169 -1.97 8.65 -4.58
C GLU A 169 -2.78 9.21 -3.41
N ALA A 170 -4.09 9.39 -3.58
CA ALA A 170 -4.96 9.96 -2.56
C ALA A 170 -5.00 9.12 -1.26
N TRP A 171 -4.91 7.80 -1.38
CA TRP A 171 -4.82 6.90 -0.22
C TRP A 171 -3.50 7.10 0.56
N LEU A 172 -2.36 7.09 -0.13
CA LEU A 172 -1.05 7.35 0.49
C LEU A 172 -0.97 8.74 1.13
N ASP A 173 -1.48 9.77 0.44
CA ASP A 173 -1.44 11.17 0.87
C ASP A 173 -2.34 11.44 2.11
N ALA A 174 -3.34 10.59 2.34
CA ALA A 174 -4.24 10.62 3.49
C ALA A 174 -3.78 9.74 4.66
N LEU A 175 -2.87 8.78 4.42
CA LEU A 175 -2.47 7.77 5.41
C LEU A 175 -1.95 8.38 6.73
N PRO A 176 -1.09 9.42 6.77
CA PRO A 176 -0.63 10.01 8.04
C PRO A 176 -1.77 10.66 8.86
N ASP A 177 -2.73 11.30 8.18
CA ASP A 177 -3.87 11.96 8.82
C ASP A 177 -4.85 10.90 9.40
N GLN A 178 -5.03 9.77 8.71
CA GLN A 178 -5.86 8.65 9.19
C GLN A 178 -5.24 7.90 10.37
N LEU A 179 -3.94 7.64 10.32
CA LEU A 179 -3.20 6.95 11.38
C LEU A 179 -3.16 7.74 12.69
N SER A 180 -2.99 9.06 12.60
CA SER A 180 -2.94 9.95 13.77
C SER A 180 -4.30 10.15 14.45
N SER A 181 -5.41 10.03 13.72
CA SER A 181 -6.75 10.34 14.22
C SER A 181 -7.45 9.19 14.96
N HIS A 182 -7.12 7.93 14.67
CA HIS A 182 -7.90 6.78 15.17
C HIS A 182 -7.23 5.97 16.29
N CYS A 183 -5.91 6.09 16.48
CA CYS A 183 -5.10 5.13 17.24
C CYS A 183 -4.38 5.70 18.48
N PRO A 184 -5.06 6.04 19.58
CA PRO A 184 -4.41 6.65 20.76
C PRO A 184 -3.43 5.73 21.53
N ARG A 185 -3.35 4.43 21.18
CA ARG A 185 -2.47 3.43 21.82
C ARG A 185 -1.29 3.00 20.94
N VAL A 186 -1.11 3.64 19.79
CA VAL A 186 -0.08 3.29 18.81
C VAL A 186 0.50 4.58 18.24
N ARG A 187 1.82 4.75 18.37
CA ARG A 187 2.52 5.90 17.80
C ARG A 187 2.99 5.57 16.39
N PHE A 188 2.39 6.23 15.42
CA PHE A 188 2.86 6.24 14.04
C PHE A 188 3.91 7.33 13.84
N THR A 189 4.92 7.07 13.03
CA THR A 189 5.94 8.04 12.65
C THR A 189 6.39 7.75 11.24
N VAL A 190 6.18 8.68 10.32
CA VAL A 190 6.83 8.64 9.00
C VAL A 190 8.33 8.81 9.25
N VAL A 191 9.10 7.79 8.87
CA VAL A 191 10.57 7.75 9.02
C VAL A 191 11.23 8.30 7.76
N ASP A 192 10.66 8.01 6.59
CA ASP A 192 11.18 8.46 5.32
C ASP A 192 10.11 8.45 4.22
N THR A 193 10.35 9.17 3.13
CA THR A 193 9.50 9.25 1.93
C THR A 193 10.36 9.47 0.69
N GLY A 194 9.99 8.88 -0.45
CA GLY A 194 10.67 9.13 -1.73
C GLY A 194 11.90 8.26 -2.00
N PHE A 195 12.25 7.34 -1.09
CA PHE A 195 13.45 6.49 -1.19
C PHE A 195 13.42 5.46 -2.34
N ALA A 196 12.22 5.14 -2.84
CA ALA A 196 11.92 4.27 -3.98
C ALA A 196 10.91 4.97 -4.91
N GLY A 197 11.21 6.21 -5.32
CA GLY A 197 10.33 7.05 -6.13
C GLY A 197 9.25 7.78 -5.31
N ALA A 198 8.57 8.75 -5.93
CA ALA A 198 7.67 9.68 -5.23
C ALA A 198 6.47 9.02 -4.52
N GLY A 199 6.11 7.79 -4.90
CA GLY A 199 5.05 6.99 -4.29
C GLY A 199 5.50 6.12 -3.11
N SER A 200 6.68 6.34 -2.54
CA SER A 200 7.23 5.51 -1.45
C SER A 200 7.21 6.20 -0.08
N THR A 201 6.81 5.47 0.97
CA THR A 201 6.72 5.95 2.36
C THR A 201 7.11 4.85 3.35
N LEU A 202 8.00 5.15 4.29
CA LEU A 202 8.41 4.26 5.37
C LEU A 202 7.79 4.75 6.69
N ILE A 203 6.99 3.90 7.34
CA ILE A 203 6.29 4.21 8.59
C ILE A 203 6.78 3.28 9.70
N ARG A 204 7.24 3.87 10.80
CA ARG A 204 7.47 3.16 12.06
C ARG A 204 6.20 3.21 12.91
N VAL A 205 5.87 2.08 13.51
CA VAL A 205 4.67 1.86 14.32
C VAL A 205 5.10 1.29 15.66
N THR A 206 5.03 2.11 16.72
CA THR A 206 5.38 1.70 18.08
C THR A 206 4.11 1.56 18.92
N ALA A 207 3.81 0.34 19.37
CA ALA A 207 2.69 0.06 20.25
C ALA A 207 3.04 0.39 21.72
N ASN A 208 2.02 0.55 22.57
CA ASN A 208 2.18 0.86 24.00
C ASN A 208 3.11 -0.10 24.79
N LYS A 209 3.37 -1.32 24.31
CA LYS A 209 4.30 -2.28 24.93
C LYS A 209 5.77 -2.09 24.53
N GLY A 210 6.09 -1.07 23.73
CA GLY A 210 7.43 -0.85 23.17
C GLY A 210 7.71 -1.63 21.88
N GLU A 211 6.89 -2.65 21.57
CA GLU A 211 6.89 -3.36 20.29
C GLU A 211 6.90 -2.37 19.12
N THR A 212 7.93 -2.46 18.29
CA THR A 212 8.12 -1.60 17.13
C THR A 212 8.07 -2.44 15.87
N ASN A 213 7.22 -2.02 14.94
CA ASN A 213 7.04 -2.61 13.63
C ASN A 213 7.31 -1.55 12.57
N PHE A 214 7.72 -1.97 11.38
CA PHE A 214 7.90 -1.08 10.24
C PHE A 214 6.98 -1.50 9.10
N TYR A 215 6.42 -0.50 8.43
CA TYR A 215 5.63 -0.64 7.23
C TYR A 215 6.29 0.13 6.10
N VAL A 216 6.58 -0.55 5.00
CA VAL A 216 7.11 0.04 3.78
C VAL A 216 5.97 0.10 2.77
N PHE A 217 5.61 1.29 2.31
CA PHE A 217 4.65 1.48 1.23
C PHE A 217 5.38 1.92 -0.02
N VAL A 218 5.02 1.32 -1.15
CA VAL A 218 5.54 1.69 -2.47
C VAL A 218 4.40 1.60 -3.46
N ARG A 219 4.20 2.67 -4.25
CA ARG A 219 3.22 2.73 -5.33
C ARG A 219 3.92 2.77 -6.68
N GLN A 220 3.36 2.03 -7.65
CA GLN A 220 3.66 2.18 -9.06
C GLN A 220 2.37 2.22 -9.88
N GLY A 221 2.08 3.35 -10.51
CA GLY A 221 0.79 3.56 -11.19
C GLY A 221 -0.40 3.38 -10.24
N SER A 222 -1.29 2.44 -10.56
CA SER A 222 -2.43 2.03 -9.71
C SER A 222 -2.15 0.83 -8.79
N LEU A 223 -0.92 0.31 -8.81
CA LEU A 223 -0.48 -0.70 -7.86
C LEU A 223 0.10 -0.04 -6.61
N ILE A 224 -0.15 -0.68 -5.48
CA ILE A 224 0.53 -0.40 -4.22
C ILE A 224 0.96 -1.71 -3.58
N THR A 225 2.17 -1.75 -3.04
CA THR A 225 2.62 -2.83 -2.17
C THR A 225 2.89 -2.27 -0.78
N GLN A 226 2.43 -3.01 0.22
CA GLN A 226 2.73 -2.85 1.62
C GLN A 226 3.64 -4.00 2.03
N LEU A 227 4.81 -3.68 2.56
CA LEU A 227 5.63 -4.60 3.33
C LEU A 227 5.45 -4.31 4.81
N TRP A 228 5.36 -5.35 5.62
CA TRP A 228 5.38 -5.26 7.08
C TRP A 228 6.49 -6.14 7.63
N GLN A 229 7.30 -5.59 8.54
CA GLN A 229 8.30 -6.33 9.31
C GLN A 229 8.17 -6.01 10.80
N ARG A 230 8.25 -7.05 11.63
CA ARG A 230 8.34 -6.96 13.08
C ARG A 230 9.79 -6.77 13.52
N GLN A 231 10.01 -5.96 14.55
CA GLN A 231 11.30 -5.78 15.26
C GLN A 231 12.54 -5.39 14.41
N GLN A 232 12.45 -5.30 13.08
CA GLN A 232 13.50 -4.75 12.23
C GLN A 232 13.90 -3.36 12.71
N THR A 233 15.20 -3.09 12.79
CA THR A 233 15.74 -1.78 13.21
C THR A 233 16.58 -1.10 12.13
N ASP A 234 17.02 -1.84 11.11
CA ASP A 234 17.81 -1.28 10.01
C ASP A 234 16.91 -0.56 8.98
N VAL A 235 16.86 0.77 9.11
CA VAL A 235 16.17 1.67 8.19
C VAL A 235 16.79 1.64 6.79
N ALA A 236 18.09 1.37 6.64
CA ALA A 236 18.72 1.25 5.33
C ALA A 236 18.28 -0.03 4.60
N ALA A 237 18.24 -1.17 5.31
CA ALA A 237 17.70 -2.42 4.77
C ALA A 237 16.22 -2.30 4.38
N LEU A 238 15.39 -1.62 5.18
CA LEU A 238 13.98 -1.38 4.86
C LEU A 238 13.77 -0.49 3.62
N ARG A 239 14.62 0.52 3.43
CA ARG A 239 14.62 1.35 2.21
C ARG A 239 14.99 0.53 0.98
N GLU A 240 16.02 -0.32 1.09
CA GLU A 240 16.47 -1.15 -0.02
C GLU A 240 15.43 -2.19 -0.41
N LEU A 241 14.84 -2.88 0.57
CA LEU A 241 13.73 -3.80 0.33
C LEU A 241 12.55 -3.14 -0.38
N GLY A 242 12.24 -1.88 -0.05
CA GLY A 242 11.22 -1.11 -0.76
C GLY A 242 11.63 -0.65 -2.18
N ARG A 243 12.92 -0.53 -2.51
CA ARG A 243 13.37 -0.33 -3.90
C ARG A 243 13.16 -1.59 -4.72
N VAL A 244 13.58 -2.74 -4.20
CA VAL A 244 13.36 -4.02 -4.87
C VAL A 244 11.86 -4.30 -5.06
N ALA A 245 11.02 -3.90 -4.09
CA ALA A 245 9.58 -3.96 -4.24
C ALA A 245 9.02 -2.97 -5.29
N ALA A 246 9.63 -1.79 -5.47
CA ALA A 246 9.31 -0.89 -6.58
C ALA A 246 9.63 -1.53 -7.94
N ASP A 247 10.80 -2.17 -8.05
CA ASP A 247 11.23 -2.86 -9.27
C ASP A 247 10.28 -4.02 -9.62
N ARG A 248 9.82 -4.79 -8.63
CA ARG A 248 8.78 -5.83 -8.81
C ARG A 248 7.43 -5.25 -9.23
N LEU A 249 6.98 -4.16 -8.61
CA LEU A 249 5.78 -3.46 -9.08
C LEU A 249 5.94 -2.95 -10.52
N CYS A 250 7.13 -2.51 -10.90
CA CYS A 250 7.46 -2.13 -12.26
C CYS A 250 7.37 -3.31 -13.24
N GLU A 251 7.97 -4.47 -12.94
CA GLU A 251 7.85 -5.68 -13.76
C GLU A 251 6.40 -6.09 -14.03
N GLY A 252 5.48 -5.86 -13.07
CA GLY A 252 4.06 -6.16 -13.21
C GLY A 252 3.19 -5.02 -13.76
N THR A 253 3.77 -3.94 -14.28
CA THR A 253 3.02 -2.84 -14.92
C THR A 253 3.56 -2.47 -16.31
N PRO A 254 2.73 -1.95 -17.23
CA PRO A 254 3.21 -1.54 -18.55
C PRO A 254 4.08 -0.27 -18.56
N THR A 255 4.16 0.47 -17.44
CA THR A 255 4.75 1.81 -17.41
C THR A 255 5.46 2.11 -16.09
N CYS A 256 6.74 2.44 -16.21
CA CYS A 256 7.56 3.15 -15.22
C CYS A 256 8.29 4.31 -15.89
#